data_AF-A0AA41BUY3-F1
#
_entry.id   AF-A0AA41BUY3-F1
#
_cell.length_a   1.000
_cell.length_b   1.000
_cell.length_c   1.000
_cell.angle_alpha   90.00
_cell.angle_beta   90.00
_cell.angle_gamma   90.00
#
_symmetry.space_group_name_H-M   'P 1'
#
loop_
_entity.id
_entity.type
_entity.pdbx_description
1 polymer ?
#
loop_
_entity_poly.entity_id
_entity_poly.type
_entity_poly.pdbx_seq_one_letter_code
_entity_poly.pdbx_strand_id
1 'polypeptide(L)'
;MLSILGRDEIIKDVYLLSRSHADSVKIKDVDDLRPFYLDFLKNHQPYHPINQTNNIIVSNEAAVNALRLAYQPSALDDLNQVKMVGEKHSAEKYEELSELVRNGYAHLVECNLDVKLVFDLVIHTIFFRKSANRSSVSSFGGSSSTAIGSIWISGHGTLTTHDVAEFLLHELTHHLLFVDERCHEQFNYTEIIKPENYSVSALLGKKRPLDKVVHSILVSHEILNARKTFLTAGNVTIHPPTNTLRENTKRSISEILDLENLDNLISKRTKDFILTARENLH
;
A
#
# COMPACT_ATOMS: atom_id res chain seq x y z
N MET A 1 3.64 -6.40 -4.42
CA MET A 1 3.84 -6.47 -5.88
C MET A 1 5.20 -7.02 -6.28
N LEU A 2 6.21 -7.06 -5.39
CA LEU A 2 7.53 -7.58 -5.72
C LEU A 2 7.54 -9.05 -6.14
N SER A 3 6.73 -9.92 -5.52
CA SER A 3 6.66 -11.34 -5.90
C SER A 3 5.84 -11.60 -7.16
N ILE A 4 5.04 -10.62 -7.60
CA ILE A 4 4.19 -10.72 -8.80
C ILE A 4 4.87 -10.08 -10.01
N LEU A 5 5.35 -8.85 -9.88
CA LEU A 5 5.95 -8.08 -10.98
C LEU A 5 7.47 -8.19 -11.05
N GLY A 6 8.12 -8.42 -9.90
CA GLY A 6 9.56 -8.28 -9.78
C GLY A 6 9.99 -6.81 -9.71
N ARG A 7 11.20 -6.60 -9.19
CA ARG A 7 11.81 -5.28 -9.02
C ARG A 7 11.90 -4.50 -10.33
N ASP A 8 12.35 -5.14 -11.40
CA ASP A 8 12.70 -4.42 -12.64
C ASP A 8 11.45 -3.83 -13.33
N GLU A 9 10.31 -4.53 -13.31
CA GLU A 9 9.05 -4.00 -13.85
C GLU A 9 8.51 -2.86 -12.97
N ILE A 10 8.66 -2.94 -11.64
CA ILE A 10 8.33 -1.84 -10.72
C ILE A 10 9.16 -0.59 -11.05
N ILE A 11 10.48 -0.72 -11.20
CA ILE A 11 11.37 0.41 -11.54
C ILE A 11 10.95 0.99 -12.90
N LYS A 12 10.61 0.14 -13.87
CA LYS A 12 10.16 0.57 -15.19
C LYS A 12 8.85 1.35 -15.12
N ASP A 13 7.88 0.94 -14.30
CA ASP A 13 6.65 1.70 -14.10
C ASP A 13 6.94 3.07 -13.48
N VAL A 14 7.79 3.14 -12.46
CA VAL A 14 8.23 4.42 -11.88
C VAL A 14 8.93 5.29 -12.94
N TYR A 15 9.79 4.71 -13.77
CA TYR A 15 10.45 5.41 -14.88
C TYR A 15 9.45 5.93 -15.91
N LEU A 16 8.43 5.14 -16.29
CA LEU A 16 7.41 5.55 -17.26
C LEU A 16 6.64 6.79 -16.80
N LEU A 17 6.34 6.89 -15.50
CA LEU A 17 5.68 8.06 -14.90
C LEU A 17 6.62 9.26 -14.78
N SER A 18 7.91 9.02 -14.58
CA SER A 18 8.89 10.07 -14.24
C SER A 18 9.62 10.64 -15.46
N ARG A 19 9.73 9.89 -16.56
CA ARG A 19 10.61 10.24 -17.71
C ARG A 19 10.32 11.60 -18.34
N SER A 20 9.07 12.07 -18.30
CA SER A 20 8.72 13.41 -18.83
C SER A 20 9.27 14.55 -17.99
N HIS A 21 9.73 14.26 -16.77
CA HIS A 21 10.36 15.21 -15.85
C HIS A 21 11.89 15.16 -15.90
N ALA A 22 12.45 14.18 -16.61
CA ALA A 22 13.90 13.94 -16.64
C ALA A 22 14.64 14.74 -17.73
N ASP A 23 13.94 15.49 -18.59
CA ASP A 23 14.51 16.22 -19.74
C ASP A 23 15.59 15.39 -20.49
N SER A 24 16.76 15.97 -20.77
CA SER A 24 17.92 15.31 -21.36
C SER A 24 18.85 14.68 -20.31
N VAL A 25 18.45 14.62 -19.04
CA VAL A 25 19.26 14.03 -17.97
C VAL A 25 19.27 12.51 -18.11
N LYS A 26 20.46 11.94 -18.10
CA LYS A 26 20.64 10.48 -18.20
C LYS A 26 20.43 9.84 -16.83
N ILE A 27 19.29 9.18 -16.64
CA ILE A 27 19.00 8.32 -15.48
C ILE A 27 19.82 7.02 -15.61
N LYS A 28 20.72 6.74 -14.66
CA LYS A 28 21.54 5.52 -14.66
C LYS A 28 21.10 4.51 -13.62
N ASP A 29 20.54 4.98 -12.51
CA ASP A 29 20.11 4.17 -11.39
C ASP A 29 18.86 4.76 -10.70
N VAL A 30 18.50 4.16 -9.56
CA VAL A 30 17.30 4.50 -8.79
C VAL A 30 17.44 5.83 -8.05
N ASP A 31 18.66 6.18 -7.64
CA ASP A 31 18.94 7.44 -6.96
C ASP A 31 18.79 8.61 -7.94
N ASP A 32 19.24 8.43 -9.19
CA ASP A 32 18.98 9.37 -10.29
C ASP A 32 17.48 9.49 -10.62
N LEU A 33 16.72 8.39 -10.51
CA LEU A 33 15.30 8.35 -10.87
C LEU A 33 14.40 9.05 -9.84
N ARG A 34 14.72 8.90 -8.54
CA ARG A 34 13.82 9.34 -7.45
C ARG A 34 13.41 10.81 -7.52
N PRO A 35 14.30 11.80 -7.76
CA PRO A 35 13.88 13.21 -7.85
C PRO A 35 12.80 13.44 -8.91
N PHE A 36 12.94 12.83 -10.08
CA PHE A 36 11.96 12.95 -11.16
C PHE A 36 10.63 12.28 -10.83
N TYR A 37 10.66 11.18 -10.08
CA TYR A 37 9.44 10.56 -9.56
C TYR A 37 8.72 11.46 -8.56
N LEU A 38 9.45 12.11 -7.66
CA LEU A 38 8.86 13.07 -6.72
C LEU A 38 8.28 14.29 -7.45
N ASP A 39 8.88 14.74 -8.55
CA ASP A 39 8.34 15.80 -9.39
C ASP A 39 7.09 15.37 -10.16
N PHE A 40 7.06 14.12 -10.66
CA PHE A 40 5.84 13.51 -11.19
C PHE A 40 4.72 13.53 -10.14
N LEU A 41 4.99 13.04 -8.93
CA LEU A 41 4.00 13.04 -7.86
C LEU A 41 3.53 14.46 -7.55
N LYS A 42 4.43 15.43 -7.46
CA LYS A 42 4.06 16.83 -7.19
C LYS A 42 3.06 17.38 -8.21
N ASN A 43 3.20 17.02 -9.48
CA ASN A 43 2.25 17.41 -10.53
C ASN A 43 0.97 16.58 -10.51
N HIS A 44 1.08 15.28 -10.20
CA HIS A 44 -0.05 14.35 -10.17
C HIS A 44 -0.99 14.60 -8.99
N GLN A 45 -0.44 14.90 -7.81
CA GLN A 45 -1.17 15.11 -6.57
C GLN A 45 -0.88 16.50 -5.97
N PRO A 46 -1.22 17.61 -6.67
CA PRO A 46 -0.74 18.96 -6.36
C PRO A 46 -1.22 19.52 -5.02
N TYR A 47 -2.25 18.93 -4.42
CA TYR A 47 -2.80 19.34 -3.13
C TYR A 47 -2.21 18.58 -1.95
N HIS A 48 -1.26 17.68 -2.17
CA HIS A 48 -0.67 16.86 -1.13
C HIS A 48 0.84 17.09 -1.08
N PRO A 49 1.41 17.33 0.11
CA PRO A 49 2.82 17.66 0.22
C PRO A 49 3.67 16.43 -0.17
N ILE A 50 4.69 16.68 -0.99
CA ILE A 50 5.71 15.70 -1.34
C ILE A 50 6.94 15.99 -0.49
N ASN A 51 7.38 15.01 0.29
CA ASN A 51 8.60 15.15 1.08
C ASN A 51 9.81 14.87 0.18
N GLN A 52 10.57 15.92 -0.11
CA GLN A 52 11.80 15.81 -0.90
C GLN A 52 13.04 15.51 -0.04
N THR A 53 12.88 15.36 1.28
CA THR A 53 13.99 15.08 2.19
C THR A 53 14.24 13.58 2.32
N ASN A 54 15.46 13.22 2.75
CA ASN A 54 15.80 11.83 3.03
C ASN A 54 15.16 11.29 4.32
N ASN A 55 14.66 12.18 5.20
CA ASN A 55 13.94 11.75 6.39
C ASN A 55 12.46 11.56 6.06
N ILE A 56 12.05 10.31 5.88
CA ILE A 56 10.66 9.98 5.52
C ILE A 56 9.67 10.26 6.66
N ILE A 57 10.10 10.33 7.93
CA ILE A 57 9.20 10.58 9.04
C ILE A 57 8.95 12.09 9.18
N VAL A 58 7.74 12.53 8.87
CA VAL A 58 7.35 13.96 8.81
C VAL A 58 6.59 14.39 10.06
N SER A 59 7.21 15.26 10.86
CA SER A 59 6.63 15.79 12.11
C SER A 59 6.08 17.22 11.99
N ASN A 60 6.35 17.92 10.88
CA ASN A 60 5.86 19.27 10.65
C ASN A 60 4.33 19.33 10.64
N GLU A 61 3.72 20.09 11.55
CA GLU A 61 2.27 20.08 11.77
C GLU A 61 1.47 20.53 10.53
N ALA A 62 1.96 21.52 9.78
CA ALA A 62 1.31 21.99 8.56
C ALA A 62 1.32 20.90 7.47
N ALA A 63 2.48 20.26 7.24
CA ALA A 63 2.60 19.16 6.29
C ALA A 63 1.72 17.97 6.67
N VAL A 64 1.73 17.54 7.94
CA VAL A 64 0.90 16.43 8.39
C VAL A 64 -0.60 16.75 8.31
N ASN A 65 -1.00 18.00 8.56
CA ASN A 65 -2.39 18.41 8.40
C ASN A 65 -2.85 18.41 6.93
N ALA A 66 -1.97 18.79 5.99
CA ALA A 66 -2.24 18.67 4.57
C ALA A 66 -2.35 17.20 4.12
N LEU A 67 -1.47 16.32 4.61
CA LEU A 67 -1.54 14.88 4.37
C LEU A 67 -2.83 14.27 4.91
N ARG A 68 -3.25 14.65 6.13
CA ARG A 68 -4.51 14.20 6.73
C ARG A 68 -5.74 14.45 5.84
N LEU A 69 -5.74 15.54 5.07
CA LEU A 69 -6.82 15.86 4.14
C LEU A 69 -6.81 14.97 2.88
N ALA A 70 -5.67 14.38 2.54
CA ALA A 70 -5.55 13.46 1.42
C ALA A 70 -6.20 12.09 1.69
N TYR A 71 -6.28 11.70 2.96
CA TYR A 71 -6.88 10.45 3.43
C TYR A 71 -8.39 10.58 3.71
N GLN A 72 -9.05 11.55 3.05
CA GLN A 72 -10.51 11.70 3.13
C GLN A 72 -11.20 10.82 2.09
N PRO A 73 -12.47 10.46 2.30
CA PRO A 73 -13.15 9.52 1.43
C PRO A 73 -13.24 9.98 -0.03
N SER A 74 -13.12 9.01 -0.93
CA SER A 74 -13.41 9.13 -2.37
C SER A 74 -14.79 8.56 -2.70
N ALA A 75 -15.28 8.77 -3.92
CA ALA A 75 -16.54 8.21 -4.40
C ALA A 75 -16.61 6.66 -4.40
N LEU A 76 -15.47 5.98 -4.23
CA LEU A 76 -15.34 4.53 -4.14
C LEU A 76 -15.50 3.97 -2.72
N ASP A 77 -15.79 4.82 -1.71
CA ASP A 77 -15.84 4.36 -0.33
C ASP A 77 -17.17 3.71 0.05
N ASP A 78 -17.10 2.39 0.16
CA ASP A 78 -18.18 1.46 0.46
C ASP A 78 -18.51 1.35 1.96
N LEU A 79 -17.60 1.79 2.84
CA LEU A 79 -17.69 1.59 4.29
C LEU A 79 -17.91 2.88 5.11
N ASN A 80 -18.36 3.98 4.49
CA ASN A 80 -18.57 5.27 5.18
C ASN A 80 -17.35 5.69 6.04
N GLN A 81 -16.15 5.63 5.46
CA GLN A 81 -14.87 5.89 6.15
C GLN A 81 -14.61 7.39 6.42
N VAL A 82 -15.66 8.17 6.67
CA VAL A 82 -15.58 9.61 6.90
C VAL A 82 -14.71 9.88 8.13
N LYS A 83 -13.61 10.63 7.92
CA LYS A 83 -12.63 11.02 8.95
C LYS A 83 -11.95 9.83 9.66
N MET A 84 -11.27 8.95 8.93
CA MET A 84 -10.43 7.90 9.56
C MET A 84 -9.23 8.47 10.32
N VAL A 85 -8.63 9.54 9.81
CA VAL A 85 -7.43 10.15 10.40
C VAL A 85 -7.84 11.22 11.41
N GLY A 86 -7.53 10.96 12.68
CA GLY A 86 -7.93 11.74 13.84
C GLY A 86 -6.86 12.72 14.33
N GLU A 87 -6.84 12.92 15.64
CA GLU A 87 -6.01 13.92 16.32
C GLU A 87 -4.52 13.56 16.33
N LYS A 88 -3.69 14.55 16.69
CA LYS A 88 -2.25 14.33 16.91
C LYS A 88 -1.98 13.47 18.14
N HIS A 89 -0.82 12.81 18.10
CA HIS A 89 -0.22 12.14 19.26
C HIS A 89 0.51 13.15 20.14
N SER A 90 0.84 12.76 21.38
CA SER A 90 1.80 13.50 22.19
C SER A 90 3.20 13.44 21.56
N ALA A 91 4.08 14.39 21.91
CA ALA A 91 5.45 14.39 21.41
C ALA A 91 6.21 13.10 21.77
N GLU A 92 6.04 12.61 23.01
CA GLU A 92 6.60 11.34 23.48
C GLU A 92 6.14 10.15 22.64
N LYS A 93 4.81 10.03 22.41
CA LYS A 93 4.28 8.94 21.58
C LYS A 93 4.72 9.06 20.12
N TYR A 94 4.90 10.28 19.62
CA TYR A 94 5.42 10.51 18.27
C TYR A 94 6.86 9.99 18.15
N GLU A 95 7.72 10.25 19.14
CA GLU A 95 9.10 9.72 19.12
C GLU A 95 9.13 8.20 19.27
N GLU A 96 8.33 7.64 20.19
CA GLU A 96 8.18 6.18 20.34
C GLU A 96 7.80 5.50 19.01
N LEU A 97 6.80 6.03 18.32
CA LEU A 97 6.38 5.52 17.01
C LEU A 97 7.46 5.74 15.94
N SER A 98 8.21 6.85 16.01
CA SER A 98 9.31 7.12 15.09
C SER A 98 10.41 6.08 15.24
N GLU A 99 10.82 5.77 16.47
CA GLU A 99 11.79 4.73 16.76
C GLU A 99 11.29 3.35 16.31
N LEU A 100 10.04 3.01 16.61
CA LEU A 100 9.45 1.75 16.19
C LEU A 100 9.40 1.59 14.67
N VAL A 101 9.07 2.66 13.93
CA VAL A 101 9.12 2.67 12.46
C VAL A 101 10.53 2.52 11.92
N ARG A 102 11.52 3.21 12.51
CA ARG A 102 12.93 3.05 12.11
C ARG A 102 13.38 1.60 12.31
N ASN A 103 13.05 1.00 13.45
CA ASN A 103 13.39 -0.39 13.75
C ASN A 103 12.67 -1.37 12.81
N GLY A 104 11.38 -1.16 12.55
CA GLY A 104 10.60 -2.01 11.64
C GLY A 104 11.09 -1.92 10.20
N TYR A 105 11.40 -0.72 9.72
CA TYR A 105 12.02 -0.50 8.42
C TYR A 105 13.39 -1.15 8.34
N ALA A 106 14.26 -0.95 9.34
CA ALA A 106 15.59 -1.59 9.40
C ALA A 106 15.49 -3.11 9.30
N HIS A 107 14.60 -3.72 10.09
CA HIS A 107 14.34 -5.16 10.03
C HIS A 107 13.84 -5.61 8.65
N LEU A 108 12.91 -4.87 8.05
CA LEU A 108 12.36 -5.19 6.72
C LEU A 108 13.45 -5.17 5.64
N VAL A 109 14.33 -4.17 5.65
CA VAL A 109 15.35 -3.99 4.60
C VAL A 109 16.58 -4.87 4.77
N GLU A 110 16.94 -5.25 6.01
CA GLU A 110 17.96 -6.26 6.28
C GLU A 110 17.55 -7.62 5.70
N CYS A 111 16.25 -7.91 5.72
CA CYS A 111 15.68 -9.14 5.22
C CYS A 111 15.57 -9.22 3.69
N ASN A 112 15.44 -8.07 2.99
CA ASN A 112 15.28 -8.04 1.53
C ASN A 112 15.73 -6.71 0.91
N LEU A 113 16.83 -6.73 0.15
CA LEU A 113 17.38 -5.54 -0.49
C LEU A 113 16.54 -4.99 -1.66
N ASP A 114 15.75 -5.84 -2.34
CA ASP A 114 14.84 -5.35 -3.37
C ASP A 114 13.68 -4.58 -2.73
N VAL A 115 13.19 -5.01 -1.56
CA VAL A 115 12.23 -4.24 -0.76
C VAL A 115 12.82 -2.89 -0.39
N LYS A 116 14.07 -2.84 0.09
CA LYS A 116 14.76 -1.58 0.38
C LYS A 116 14.73 -0.63 -0.81
N LEU A 117 15.18 -1.11 -1.96
CA LEU A 117 15.31 -0.33 -3.17
C LEU A 117 13.97 0.28 -3.59
N VAL A 118 12.91 -0.54 -3.66
CA VAL A 118 11.61 -0.03 -4.11
C VAL A 118 10.92 0.82 -3.04
N PHE A 119 11.12 0.51 -1.75
CA PHE A 119 10.58 1.31 -0.65
C PHE A 119 11.19 2.72 -0.69
N ASP A 120 12.51 2.80 -0.80
CA ASP A 120 13.23 4.07 -0.85
C ASP A 120 12.98 4.85 -2.14
N LEU A 121 12.58 4.18 -3.22
CA LEU A 121 12.16 4.84 -4.45
C LEU A 121 10.74 5.42 -4.32
N VAL A 122 9.80 4.66 -3.78
CA VAL A 122 8.36 4.96 -3.88
C VAL A 122 7.82 5.72 -2.67
N ILE A 123 8.30 5.41 -1.46
CA ILE A 123 7.83 6.02 -0.23
C ILE A 123 8.65 7.28 0.05
N HIS A 124 7.97 8.41 0.25
CA HIS A 124 8.57 9.69 0.61
C HIS A 124 8.14 10.15 2.00
N THR A 125 7.01 9.69 2.50
CA THR A 125 6.45 10.17 3.76
C THR A 125 5.87 9.05 4.62
N ILE A 126 6.17 9.10 5.92
CA ILE A 126 5.47 8.41 7.00
C ILE A 126 5.04 9.48 8.01
N PHE A 127 3.79 9.44 8.45
CA PHE A 127 3.28 10.37 9.47
C PHE A 127 2.33 9.71 10.47
N PHE A 128 2.23 10.33 11.65
CA PHE A 128 1.43 9.81 12.77
C PHE A 128 0.24 10.69 13.11
N ARG A 129 -0.93 10.04 13.20
CA ARG A 129 -2.20 10.61 13.69
C ARG A 129 -3.02 9.49 14.29
N LYS A 130 -3.80 9.73 15.34
CA LYS A 130 -4.68 8.71 15.92
C LYS A 130 -5.73 8.27 14.90
N SER A 131 -6.24 7.05 15.01
CA SER A 131 -7.51 6.69 14.35
C SER A 131 -8.64 7.52 14.96
N ALA A 132 -9.46 8.19 14.14
CA ALA A 132 -10.64 8.91 14.61
C ALA A 132 -11.84 7.97 14.87
N ASN A 133 -11.82 6.77 14.28
CA ASN A 133 -12.83 5.74 14.56
C ASN A 133 -12.57 5.13 15.95
N ARG A 134 -13.55 5.28 16.84
CA ARG A 134 -13.63 4.65 18.17
C ARG A 134 -14.30 3.26 18.14
N SER A 135 -14.59 2.73 16.95
CA SER A 135 -15.12 1.37 16.78
C SER A 135 -14.10 0.32 17.24
N SER A 136 -14.58 -0.87 17.62
CA SER A 136 -13.78 -2.03 18.03
C SER A 136 -12.78 -2.54 16.98
N VAL A 137 -12.84 -2.03 15.76
CA VAL A 137 -11.87 -2.27 14.69
C VAL A 137 -11.28 -0.90 14.32
N SER A 138 -10.12 -0.58 14.90
CA SER A 138 -9.34 0.61 14.53
C SER A 138 -8.30 0.21 13.49
N SER A 139 -8.10 1.05 12.46
CA SER A 139 -7.08 0.76 11.44
C SER A 139 -5.70 1.08 11.98
N PHE A 140 -4.72 0.20 11.75
CA PHE A 140 -3.33 0.44 12.19
C PHE A 140 -2.67 1.58 11.42
N GLY A 141 -3.19 1.88 10.25
CA GLY A 141 -2.75 2.96 9.40
C GLY A 141 -3.44 2.88 8.05
N GLY A 142 -2.78 3.38 7.01
CA GLY A 142 -3.23 3.15 5.65
C GLY A 142 -2.42 3.91 4.61
N SER A 143 -2.79 3.64 3.37
CA SER A 143 -2.38 4.34 2.16
C SER A 143 -3.60 4.93 1.46
N SER A 144 -3.39 5.92 0.60
CA SER A 144 -4.43 6.48 -0.26
C SER A 144 -3.93 6.60 -1.70
N SER A 145 -4.77 6.26 -2.67
CA SER A 145 -4.46 6.42 -4.10
C SER A 145 -4.38 7.89 -4.54
N THR A 146 -4.92 8.80 -3.72
CA THR A 146 -4.75 10.24 -3.89
C THR A 146 -3.40 10.73 -3.36
N ALA A 147 -2.78 10.03 -2.42
CA ALA A 147 -1.52 10.40 -1.77
C ALA A 147 -0.46 9.29 -1.91
N ILE A 148 -0.04 9.05 -3.15
CA ILE A 148 0.95 8.02 -3.45
C ILE A 148 2.29 8.39 -2.80
N GLY A 149 2.95 7.39 -2.20
CA GLY A 149 4.21 7.50 -1.49
C GLY A 149 4.11 8.03 -0.05
N SER A 150 2.91 8.27 0.47
CA SER A 150 2.71 8.59 1.89
C SER A 150 2.01 7.47 2.64
N ILE A 151 2.52 7.13 3.83
CA ILE A 151 1.95 6.14 4.73
C ILE A 151 1.50 6.83 6.03
N TRP A 152 0.26 6.60 6.42
CA TRP A 152 -0.26 7.02 7.71
C TRP A 152 -0.15 5.86 8.71
N ILE A 153 0.32 6.14 9.92
CA ILE A 153 0.29 5.17 11.02
C ILE A 153 -0.51 5.74 12.20
N SER A 154 -1.46 4.93 12.67
CA SER A 154 -2.39 5.29 13.73
C SER A 154 -1.76 5.25 15.13
N GLY A 155 -0.78 4.36 15.32
CA GLY A 155 -0.07 4.16 16.58
C GLY A 155 -0.92 3.59 17.72
N HIS A 156 -2.05 2.94 17.42
CA HIS A 156 -2.87 2.26 18.43
C HIS A 156 -2.40 0.82 18.66
N GLY A 157 -2.71 0.27 19.84
CA GLY A 157 -2.29 -1.08 20.24
C GLY A 157 -0.81 -1.16 20.67
N THR A 158 -0.35 -2.38 20.92
CA THR A 158 1.04 -2.69 21.28
C THR A 158 1.74 -3.27 20.07
N LEU A 159 2.32 -2.40 19.25
CA LEU A 159 3.02 -2.80 18.03
C LEU A 159 4.45 -3.23 18.34
N THR A 160 4.88 -4.34 17.75
CA THR A 160 6.29 -4.76 17.75
C THR A 160 7.01 -4.31 16.49
N THR A 161 8.34 -4.41 16.48
CA THR A 161 9.17 -4.20 15.29
C THR A 161 8.73 -5.08 14.11
N HIS A 162 8.35 -6.33 14.38
CA HIS A 162 7.87 -7.25 13.34
C HIS A 162 6.50 -6.86 12.79
N ASP A 163 5.60 -6.37 13.66
CA ASP A 163 4.30 -5.83 13.21
C ASP A 163 4.51 -4.64 12.27
N VAL A 164 5.43 -3.75 12.61
CA VAL A 164 5.71 -2.57 11.77
C VAL A 164 6.41 -2.97 10.48
N ALA A 165 7.32 -3.94 10.48
CA ALA A 165 7.93 -4.44 9.24
C ALA A 165 6.87 -5.02 8.27
N GLU A 166 5.96 -5.85 8.76
CA GLU A 166 4.87 -6.40 7.93
C GLU A 166 3.89 -5.31 7.47
N PHE A 167 3.58 -4.34 8.34
CA PHE A 167 2.75 -3.19 8.00
C PHE A 167 3.38 -2.33 6.91
N LEU A 168 4.69 -2.04 6.99
CA LEU A 168 5.38 -1.27 5.95
C LEU A 168 5.38 -2.01 4.60
N LEU A 169 5.53 -3.33 4.59
CA LEU A 169 5.41 -4.14 3.38
C LEU A 169 3.99 -4.13 2.80
N HIS A 170 2.98 -4.19 3.67
CA HIS A 170 1.57 -4.07 3.31
C HIS A 170 1.33 -2.75 2.56
N GLU A 171 1.71 -1.64 3.18
CA GLU A 171 1.45 -0.31 2.63
C GLU A 171 2.29 -0.02 1.39
N LEU A 172 3.54 -0.48 1.35
CA LEU A 172 4.35 -0.46 0.13
C LEU A 172 3.62 -1.18 -1.01
N THR A 173 3.04 -2.35 -0.75
CA THR A 173 2.31 -3.11 -1.79
C THR A 173 1.13 -2.33 -2.36
N HIS A 174 0.37 -1.61 -1.52
CA HIS A 174 -0.67 -0.70 -2.01
C HIS A 174 -0.10 0.41 -2.90
N HIS A 175 1.00 1.04 -2.49
CA HIS A 175 1.61 2.09 -3.30
C HIS A 175 2.14 1.58 -4.64
N LEU A 176 2.72 0.39 -4.68
CA LEU A 176 3.17 -0.24 -5.92
C LEU A 176 1.99 -0.54 -6.85
N LEU A 177 0.83 -0.93 -6.31
CA LEU A 177 -0.39 -1.07 -7.10
C LEU A 177 -0.87 0.27 -7.65
N PHE A 178 -0.88 1.33 -6.84
CA PHE A 178 -1.25 2.66 -7.32
C PHE A 178 -0.32 3.17 -8.41
N VAL A 179 0.97 2.81 -8.36
CA VAL A 179 1.94 3.13 -9.44
C VAL A 179 1.60 2.35 -10.71
N ASP A 180 1.40 1.03 -10.61
CA ASP A 180 1.06 0.19 -11.78
C ASP A 180 -0.25 0.64 -12.45
N GLU A 181 -1.30 0.93 -11.66
CA GLU A 181 -2.60 1.45 -12.16
C GLU A 181 -2.49 2.74 -12.98
N ARG A 182 -1.42 3.51 -12.79
CA ARG A 182 -1.20 4.76 -13.52
C ARG A 182 -0.47 4.54 -14.83
N CYS A 183 0.29 3.45 -14.92
CA CYS A 183 0.94 3.02 -16.14
C CYS A 183 -0.01 2.17 -17.01
N HIS A 184 -0.87 1.38 -16.38
CA HIS A 184 -1.68 0.35 -17.01
C HIS A 184 -3.12 0.42 -16.52
N GLU A 185 -4.06 0.41 -17.45
CA GLU A 185 -5.48 0.29 -17.10
C GLU A 185 -5.73 -1.07 -16.42
N GLN A 186 -6.19 -1.06 -15.16
CA GLN A 186 -6.45 -2.26 -14.38
C GLN A 186 -7.93 -2.60 -14.22
N PHE A 187 -8.79 -1.58 -14.15
CA PHE A 187 -10.19 -1.73 -13.76
C PHE A 187 -11.12 -0.89 -14.63
N ASN A 188 -12.27 -1.47 -14.97
CA ASN A 188 -13.40 -0.71 -15.49
C ASN A 188 -14.19 -0.10 -14.31
N TYR A 189 -13.81 1.12 -13.88
CA TYR A 189 -14.43 1.81 -12.73
C TYR A 189 -15.94 2.03 -12.88
N THR A 190 -16.49 2.07 -14.10
CA THR A 190 -17.94 2.22 -14.28
C THR A 190 -18.71 0.95 -13.90
N GLU A 191 -18.06 -0.21 -14.02
CA GLU A 191 -18.67 -1.51 -13.73
C GLU A 191 -18.33 -2.02 -12.33
N ILE A 192 -17.09 -1.86 -11.86
CA ILE A 192 -16.66 -2.43 -10.57
C ILE A 192 -17.30 -1.76 -9.34
N ILE A 193 -17.91 -0.59 -9.50
CA ILE A 193 -18.67 0.10 -8.43
C ILE A 193 -20.08 -0.44 -8.24
N LYS A 194 -20.57 -1.26 -9.16
CA LYS A 194 -21.92 -1.81 -9.07
C LYS A 194 -21.95 -2.96 -8.06
N PRO A 195 -22.84 -2.96 -7.05
CA PRO A 195 -22.85 -3.96 -5.98
C PRO A 195 -22.95 -5.42 -6.44
N GLU A 196 -23.57 -5.68 -7.58
CA GLU A 196 -23.65 -7.00 -8.21
C GLU A 196 -22.27 -7.55 -8.62
N ASN A 197 -21.29 -6.67 -8.84
CA ASN A 197 -19.91 -7.02 -9.20
C ASN A 197 -18.99 -7.07 -7.97
N TYR A 198 -19.50 -6.90 -6.75
CA TYR A 198 -18.68 -6.93 -5.53
C TYR A 198 -18.28 -8.36 -5.17
N SER A 199 -17.08 -8.50 -4.60
CA SER A 199 -16.53 -9.78 -4.11
C SER A 199 -15.99 -9.63 -2.68
N VAL A 200 -15.71 -10.74 -1.98
CA VAL A 200 -15.23 -10.73 -0.60
C VAL A 200 -13.72 -10.48 -0.54
N SER A 201 -13.31 -9.42 0.16
CA SER A 201 -11.90 -9.05 0.40
C SER A 201 -11.16 -10.03 1.34
N ALA A 202 -9.91 -10.35 1.03
CA ALA A 202 -9.11 -11.36 1.73
C ALA A 202 -8.74 -10.96 3.18
N LEU A 203 -8.47 -9.68 3.42
CA LEU A 203 -8.05 -9.17 4.72
C LEU A 203 -9.23 -8.92 5.66
N LEU A 204 -10.31 -8.33 5.15
CA LEU A 204 -11.45 -7.91 5.97
C LEU A 204 -12.63 -8.89 5.96
N GLY A 205 -12.68 -9.81 4.98
CA GLY A 205 -13.82 -10.73 4.82
C GLY A 205 -15.14 -10.03 4.49
N LYS A 206 -15.08 -8.82 3.91
CA LYS A 206 -16.27 -8.01 3.55
C LYS A 206 -16.44 -7.96 2.04
N LYS A 207 -17.69 -7.86 1.57
CA LYS A 207 -18.04 -7.57 0.17
C LYS A 207 -17.70 -6.12 -0.17
N ARG A 208 -16.91 -5.92 -1.23
CA ARG A 208 -16.37 -4.61 -1.64
C ARG A 208 -16.24 -4.53 -3.17
N PRO A 209 -16.11 -3.32 -3.76
CA PRO A 209 -15.69 -3.14 -5.14
C PRO A 209 -14.41 -3.91 -5.48
N LEU A 210 -14.25 -4.34 -6.74
CA LEU A 210 -13.16 -5.22 -7.13
C LEU A 210 -11.76 -4.62 -6.98
N ASP A 211 -11.58 -3.31 -7.10
CA ASP A 211 -10.27 -2.68 -6.84
C ASP A 211 -9.80 -3.01 -5.41
N LYS A 212 -10.69 -2.86 -4.42
CA LYS A 212 -10.38 -3.16 -3.01
C LYS A 212 -10.14 -4.65 -2.78
N VAL A 213 -10.86 -5.52 -3.48
CA VAL A 213 -10.70 -6.97 -3.34
C VAL A 213 -9.38 -7.43 -3.94
N VAL A 214 -9.06 -6.98 -5.15
CA VAL A 214 -7.78 -7.29 -5.83
C VAL A 214 -6.59 -6.79 -5.03
N HIS A 215 -6.64 -5.54 -4.54
CA HIS A 215 -5.61 -5.00 -3.65
C HIS A 215 -5.41 -5.87 -2.42
N SER A 216 -6.52 -6.26 -1.79
CA SER A 216 -6.47 -7.12 -0.61
C SER A 216 -5.88 -8.49 -0.90
N ILE A 217 -6.14 -9.09 -2.07
CA ILE A 217 -5.54 -10.36 -2.49
C ILE A 217 -4.03 -10.20 -2.65
N LEU A 218 -3.59 -9.18 -3.37
CA LEU A 218 -2.17 -8.99 -3.70
C LEU A 218 -1.34 -8.59 -2.48
N VAL A 219 -1.89 -7.76 -1.58
CA VAL A 219 -1.28 -7.49 -0.27
C VAL A 219 -1.18 -8.75 0.58
N SER A 220 -2.26 -9.55 0.65
CA SER A 220 -2.23 -10.80 1.41
C SER A 220 -1.20 -11.78 0.85
N HIS A 221 -1.10 -11.86 -0.48
CA HIS A 221 -0.11 -12.68 -1.17
C HIS A 221 1.32 -12.28 -0.79
N GLU A 222 1.65 -10.98 -0.81
CA GLU A 222 2.98 -10.48 -0.43
C GLU A 222 3.30 -10.74 1.04
N ILE A 223 2.33 -10.53 1.94
CA ILE A 223 2.50 -10.86 3.36
C ILE A 223 2.80 -12.36 3.54
N LEU A 224 2.01 -13.23 2.89
CA LEU A 224 2.20 -14.67 2.96
C LEU A 224 3.58 -15.08 2.42
N ASN A 225 4.00 -14.48 1.31
CA ASN A 225 5.32 -14.72 0.74
C ASN A 225 6.44 -14.24 1.68
N ALA A 226 6.34 -13.04 2.24
CA ALA A 226 7.31 -12.50 3.17
C ALA A 226 7.40 -13.31 4.46
N ARG A 227 6.27 -13.71 5.05
CA ARG A 227 6.24 -14.60 6.24
C ARG A 227 6.91 -15.95 5.99
N LYS A 228 6.79 -16.48 4.77
CA LYS A 228 7.43 -17.74 4.35
C LYS A 228 8.93 -17.59 4.13
N THR A 229 9.37 -16.42 3.68
CA THR A 229 10.74 -16.23 3.16
C THR A 229 11.66 -15.45 4.10
N PHE A 230 11.19 -14.36 4.70
CA PHE A 230 12.09 -13.44 5.42
C PHE A 230 11.51 -12.70 6.65
N LEU A 231 10.19 -12.73 6.93
CA LEU A 231 9.57 -12.05 8.10
C LEU A 231 9.15 -12.97 9.25
N THR A 232 9.37 -14.30 9.18
CA THR A 232 9.04 -15.30 10.21
C THR A 232 7.66 -15.14 10.88
N ALA A 233 6.68 -15.92 10.43
CA ALA A 233 5.25 -15.82 10.80
C ALA A 233 4.88 -15.76 12.32
N GLY A 234 5.74 -16.18 13.24
CA GLY A 234 5.43 -16.28 14.68
C GLY A 234 5.39 -14.97 15.44
N ASN A 235 5.88 -13.87 14.86
CA ASN A 235 6.11 -12.62 15.58
C ASN A 235 5.16 -11.47 15.20
N VAL A 236 4.15 -11.73 14.35
CA VAL A 236 3.25 -10.69 13.81
C VAL A 236 1.80 -10.91 14.24
N THR A 237 1.17 -9.83 14.69
CA THR A 237 -0.19 -9.78 15.25
C THR A 237 -1.12 -8.81 14.52
N ILE A 238 -0.57 -7.93 13.67
CA ILE A 238 -1.31 -6.86 12.98
C ILE A 238 -2.26 -7.37 11.87
N HIS A 239 -1.97 -8.53 11.27
CA HIS A 239 -2.81 -9.19 10.27
C HIS A 239 -3.18 -10.62 10.71
N PRO A 240 -4.23 -11.23 10.12
CA PRO A 240 -4.64 -12.59 10.47
C PRO A 240 -3.48 -13.61 10.43
N PRO A 241 -3.55 -14.69 11.25
CA PRO A 241 -2.56 -15.76 11.21
C PRO A 241 -2.40 -16.36 9.81
N THR A 242 -1.19 -16.85 9.48
CA THR A 242 -0.82 -17.29 8.12
C THR A 242 -1.82 -18.25 7.47
N ASN A 243 -2.31 -19.26 8.19
CA ASN A 243 -3.29 -20.19 7.62
C ASN A 243 -4.63 -19.51 7.34
N THR A 244 -5.12 -18.68 8.26
CA THR A 244 -6.36 -17.91 8.07
C THR A 244 -6.23 -16.95 6.89
N LEU A 245 -5.11 -16.22 6.80
CA LEU A 245 -4.85 -15.29 5.70
C LEU A 245 -4.77 -16.03 4.36
N ARG A 246 -4.10 -17.19 4.30
CA ARG A 246 -4.01 -18.03 3.11
C ARG A 246 -5.39 -18.49 2.63
N GLU A 247 -6.21 -19.04 3.53
CA GLU A 247 -7.53 -19.54 3.17
C GLU A 247 -8.50 -18.42 2.77
N ASN A 248 -8.44 -17.26 3.44
CA ASN A 248 -9.19 -16.09 3.01
C ASN A 248 -8.75 -15.62 1.61
N THR A 249 -7.45 -15.59 1.34
CA THR A 249 -6.92 -15.19 0.03
C THR A 249 -7.38 -16.14 -1.07
N LYS A 250 -7.32 -17.46 -0.84
CA LYS A 250 -7.83 -18.47 -1.78
C LYS A 250 -9.32 -18.30 -2.06
N ARG A 251 -10.12 -18.04 -1.02
CA ARG A 251 -11.56 -17.79 -1.17
C ARG A 251 -11.82 -16.55 -2.03
N SER A 252 -11.17 -15.44 -1.72
CA SER A 252 -11.31 -14.19 -2.49
C SER A 252 -10.91 -14.37 -3.95
N ILE A 253 -9.83 -15.10 -4.23
CA ILE A 253 -9.41 -15.42 -5.60
C ILE A 253 -10.48 -16.26 -6.31
N SER A 254 -11.00 -17.31 -5.68
CA SER A 254 -12.04 -18.15 -6.28
C SER A 254 -13.28 -17.31 -6.62
N GLU A 255 -13.77 -16.53 -5.66
CA GLU A 255 -14.98 -15.71 -5.86
C GLU A 255 -14.83 -14.69 -7.00
N ILE A 256 -13.66 -14.07 -7.18
CA ILE A 256 -13.43 -13.17 -8.32
C ILE A 256 -13.42 -13.97 -9.63
N LEU A 257 -12.69 -15.09 -9.67
CA LEU A 257 -12.55 -15.89 -10.89
C LEU A 257 -13.86 -16.55 -11.35
N ASP A 258 -14.81 -16.72 -10.43
CA ASP A 258 -16.15 -17.24 -10.69
C ASP A 258 -17.14 -16.18 -11.21
N LEU A 259 -16.75 -14.90 -11.32
CA LEU A 259 -17.61 -13.85 -11.89
C LEU A 259 -17.75 -14.03 -13.41
N GLU A 260 -18.99 -14.22 -13.88
CA GLU A 260 -19.30 -14.48 -15.29
C GLU A 260 -18.84 -13.35 -16.24
N ASN A 261 -18.86 -12.10 -15.76
CA ASN A 261 -18.49 -10.91 -16.52
C ASN A 261 -17.07 -10.40 -16.21
N LEU A 262 -16.22 -11.19 -15.55
CA LEU A 262 -14.89 -10.75 -15.05
C LEU A 262 -14.05 -10.01 -16.10
N ASP A 263 -14.04 -10.51 -17.34
CA ASP A 263 -13.22 -9.93 -18.41
C ASP A 263 -13.68 -8.53 -18.85
N ASN A 264 -14.88 -8.10 -18.45
CA ASN A 264 -15.37 -6.73 -18.63
C ASN A 264 -15.09 -5.82 -17.41
N LEU A 265 -14.68 -6.41 -16.28
CA LEU A 265 -14.48 -5.72 -15.01
C LEU A 265 -13.02 -5.34 -14.78
N ILE A 266 -12.10 -6.25 -15.14
CA ILE A 266 -10.67 -6.07 -14.93
C ILE A 266 -9.89 -6.31 -16.23
N SER A 267 -8.71 -5.69 -16.34
CA SER A 267 -7.84 -5.93 -17.49
C SER A 267 -7.20 -7.31 -17.44
N LYS A 268 -6.69 -7.76 -18.59
CA LYS A 268 -5.91 -9.00 -18.68
C LYS A 268 -4.72 -9.00 -17.71
N ARG A 269 -4.01 -7.87 -17.57
CA ARG A 269 -2.88 -7.71 -16.64
C ARG A 269 -3.31 -7.98 -15.19
N THR A 270 -4.42 -7.38 -14.75
CA THR A 270 -4.96 -7.60 -13.41
C THR A 270 -5.37 -9.06 -13.20
N LYS A 271 -5.99 -9.69 -14.20
CA LYS A 271 -6.34 -11.12 -14.16
C LYS A 271 -5.10 -12.00 -14.03
N ASP A 272 -4.05 -11.71 -14.79
CA ASP A 272 -2.77 -12.42 -14.73
C ASP A 272 -2.15 -12.32 -13.32
N PHE A 273 -2.20 -11.15 -12.66
CA PHE A 273 -1.75 -11.01 -11.27
C PHE A 273 -2.49 -11.94 -10.30
N ILE A 274 -3.82 -12.03 -10.45
CA ILE A 274 -4.66 -12.90 -9.60
C ILE A 274 -4.30 -14.37 -9.83
N LEU A 275 -4.06 -14.76 -11.09
CA LEU A 275 -3.67 -16.13 -11.44
C LEU A 275 -2.28 -16.48 -10.88
N THR A 276 -1.29 -15.58 -11.00
CA THR A 276 0.03 -15.76 -10.39
C THR A 276 -0.06 -15.83 -8.87
N ALA A 277 -0.85 -14.96 -8.23
CA ALA A 277 -1.08 -15.04 -6.79
C ALA A 277 -1.68 -16.39 -6.38
N ARG A 278 -2.63 -16.93 -7.17
CA ARG A 278 -3.23 -18.26 -6.95
C ARG A 278 -2.19 -19.38 -7.01
N GLU A 279 -1.35 -19.35 -8.03
CA GLU A 279 -0.28 -20.35 -8.23
C GLU A 279 0.74 -20.32 -7.10
N ASN A 280 1.04 -19.15 -6.55
CA ASN A 280 2.01 -19.03 -5.47
C ASN A 280 1.47 -19.41 -4.07
N LEU A 281 0.17 -19.72 -3.92
CA LEU A 281 -0.48 -19.99 -2.63
C LEU A 281 -0.43 -21.47 -2.17
N HIS A 282 0.49 -22.26 -2.72
CA HIS A 282 0.76 -23.65 -2.30
C HIS A 282 1.23 -23.76 -0.84
#